data_AF-A0A950LF85-F1
#
_entry.id   AF-A0A950LF85-F1
#
_cell.length_a   1.000
_cell.length_b   1.000
_cell.length_c   1.000
_cell.angle_alpha   90.00
_cell.angle_beta   90.00
_cell.angle_gamma   90.00
#
_symmetry.space_group_name_H-M   'P 1'
#
loop_
_entity.id
_entity.type
_entity.pdbx_description
1 polymer ?
#
loop_
_entity_poly.entity_id
_entity_poly.type
_entity_poly.pdbx_seq_one_letter_code
_entity_poly.pdbx_strand_id
1 'polypeptide(L)' 'MMQIVQAETARAEHPLDVVEQLAAEHDFTFDRDHEDEIAISTAGALAEYHVAFTWLEDVEAVQIA' A
#
# COMPACT_ATOMS: atom_id res chain seq x y z
N MET A 1 24.62 -19.33 22.10
CA MET A 1 23.37 -19.53 21.34
C MET A 1 22.83 -18.16 21.03
N MET A 2 22.91 -17.72 19.77
CA MET A 2 22.49 -16.37 19.39
C MET A 2 20.97 -16.36 19.23
N GLN A 3 20.27 -15.72 20.17
CA GLN A 3 18.86 -15.38 20.00
C GLN A 3 18.77 -14.27 18.96
N ILE A 4 18.18 -14.59 17.83
CA ILE A 4 17.63 -13.58 16.92
C ILE A 4 16.46 -12.91 17.66
N VAL A 5 16.72 -11.73 18.20
CA VAL A 5 15.64 -10.86 18.67
C VAL A 5 14.96 -10.36 17.40
N GLN A 6 13.77 -10.90 17.11
CA GLN A 6 12.91 -10.28 16.11
C GLN A 6 12.56 -8.91 16.68
N ALA A 7 13.24 -7.87 16.19
CA ALA A 7 12.76 -6.52 16.39
C ALA A 7 11.40 -6.48 15.69
N GLU A 8 10.32 -6.58 16.45
CA GLU A 8 9.04 -6.03 16.06
C GLU A 8 9.31 -4.54 15.87
N THR A 9 9.77 -4.16 14.68
CA THR A 9 9.70 -2.78 14.22
C THR A 9 8.22 -2.49 14.21
N ALA A 10 7.72 -1.96 15.33
CA ALA A 10 6.41 -1.35 15.42
C ALA A 10 6.38 -0.37 14.25
N ARG A 11 5.71 -0.78 13.18
CA ARG A 11 5.67 -0.03 11.94
C ARG A 11 4.87 1.22 12.30
N ALA A 12 5.55 2.36 12.39
CA ALA A 12 4.91 3.62 12.79
C ALA A 12 3.90 4.12 11.73
N GLU A 13 3.95 3.56 10.52
CA GLU A 13 3.28 4.04 9.31
C GLU A 13 2.62 2.84 8.61
N HIS A 14 1.31 2.88 8.37
CA HIS A 14 0.61 1.81 7.66
C HIS A 14 1.32 1.54 6.33
N PRO A 15 1.57 0.28 5.92
CA PRO A 15 2.32 -0.01 4.71
C PRO A 15 1.68 0.57 3.43
N LEU A 16 0.38 0.87 3.47
CA LEU A 16 -0.32 1.58 2.41
C LEU A 16 -0.06 3.10 2.39
N ASP A 17 0.49 3.70 3.45
CA ASP A 17 0.87 5.11 3.48
C ASP A 17 1.95 5.42 2.42
N VAL A 18 2.81 4.45 2.11
CA VAL A 18 3.80 4.56 1.02
C VAL A 18 3.10 4.64 -0.34
N VAL A 19 2.00 3.90 -0.50
CA VAL A 19 1.20 3.88 -1.72
C VAL A 19 0.46 5.22 -1.87
N GLU A 20 -0.08 5.77 -0.79
CA GLU A 20 -0.65 7.12 -0.76
C GLU A 20 0.37 8.20 -1.10
N GLN A 21 1.56 8.13 -0.50
CA GLN A 21 2.62 9.09 -0.80
C GLN A 21 3.00 9.03 -2.28
N LEU A 22 3.16 7.83 -2.84
CA LEU A 22 3.45 7.65 -4.26
C LEU A 22 2.32 8.22 -5.14
N ALA A 23 1.06 7.97 -4.78
CA ALA A 23 -0.08 8.52 -5.51
C ALA A 23 -0.07 10.06 -5.46
N ALA A 24 0.16 10.65 -4.28
CA ALA A 24 0.24 12.09 -4.10
C ALA A 24 1.43 12.72 -4.86
N GLU A 25 2.60 12.08 -4.86
CA GLU A 25 3.79 12.54 -5.60
C GLU A 25 3.57 12.52 -7.11
N HIS A 26 2.74 11.61 -7.61
CA HIS A 26 2.40 11.48 -9.02
C HIS A 26 1.07 12.14 -9.42
N ASP A 27 0.40 12.85 -8.51
CA ASP A 27 -0.91 13.47 -8.72
C ASP A 27 -1.98 12.46 -9.20
N PHE A 28 -1.85 11.20 -8.77
CA PHE A 28 -2.80 10.14 -9.08
C PHE A 28 -4.02 10.28 -8.18
N THR A 29 -5.19 9.91 -8.73
CA THR A 29 -6.40 9.82 -7.91
C THR A 29 -6.33 8.53 -7.11
N PHE A 30 -6.61 8.59 -5.82
CA PHE A 30 -6.67 7.41 -4.98
C PHE A 30 -7.88 7.46 -4.05
N ASP A 31 -8.36 6.29 -3.66
CA ASP A 31 -9.49 6.10 -2.76
C ASP A 31 -9.10 5.07 -1.70
N ARG A 32 -9.20 5.46 -0.43
CA ARG A 32 -8.90 4.62 0.73
C ARG A 32 -10.21 4.25 1.41
N ASP A 33 -10.87 3.22 0.89
CA ASP A 33 -12.17 2.75 1.38
C ASP A 33 -12.04 2.08 2.76
N HIS A 34 -10.90 1.42 3.02
CA HIS A 34 -10.59 0.75 4.29
C HIS A 34 -9.15 1.04 4.75
N GLU A 35 -8.85 0.85 6.04
CA GLU A 35 -7.49 1.03 6.56
C GLU A 35 -6.49 0.11 5.83
N ASP A 36 -6.93 -1.10 5.50
CA ASP A 36 -6.16 -2.15 4.83
C ASP A 36 -6.26 -2.14 3.30
N GLU A 37 -6.95 -1.18 2.68
CA GLU A 37 -7.10 -1.16 1.22
C GLU A 37 -7.02 0.25 0.64
N ILE A 38 -6.29 0.38 -0.48
CA ILE A 38 -6.24 1.59 -1.27
C ILE A 38 -6.34 1.28 -2.76
N ALA A 39 -7.22 1.98 -3.46
CA ALA A 39 -7.31 1.95 -4.91
C ALA A 39 -6.67 3.19 -5.51
N ILE A 40 -5.89 3.03 -6.57
CA ILE A 40 -5.31 4.12 -7.36
C ILE A 40 -5.89 4.07 -8.77
N SER A 41 -6.30 5.23 -9.27
CA SER A 41 -6.79 5.46 -10.61
C SER A 41 -5.98 6.56 -11.29
N THR A 42 -5.46 6.28 -12.48
CA THR A 42 -4.71 7.27 -13.27
C THR A 42 -4.98 7.14 -14.77
N ALA A 43 -5.09 8.28 -15.45
CA ALA A 43 -5.28 8.33 -16.89
C ALA A 43 -3.95 8.06 -17.61
N GLY A 44 -3.88 6.93 -18.31
CA GLY A 44 -2.78 6.61 -19.19
C GLY A 44 -2.95 7.18 -20.59
N ALA A 45 -1.89 7.10 -21.40
CA ALA A 45 -1.92 7.54 -22.79
C ALA A 45 -2.86 6.71 -23.69
N LEU A 46 -3.18 5.47 -23.29
CA LEU A 46 -3.95 4.52 -24.10
C LEU A 46 -5.23 4.03 -23.40
N ALA A 47 -5.28 4.09 -22.07
CA ALA A 47 -6.39 3.64 -21.25
C ALA A 47 -6.26 4.22 -19.83
N GLU A 48 -7.34 4.15 -19.07
CA GLU A 48 -7.32 4.41 -17.63
C GLU A 48 -6.80 3.17 -16.88
N TYR A 49 -5.88 3.40 -15.96
CA TYR A 49 -5.30 2.36 -15.11
C TYR A 49 -5.92 2.43 -13.73
N HIS A 50 -6.46 1.30 -13.27
CA HIS A 50 -6.97 1.11 -11.93
C HIS A 50 -6.17 -0.01 -11.28
N VAL A 51 -5.62 0.26 -10.10
CA VAL A 51 -4.83 -0.71 -9.34
C VAL A 51 -5.29 -0.66 -7.89
N ALA A 52 -5.66 -1.79 -7.33
CA ALA A 52 -6.01 -1.91 -5.92
C ALA A 52 -4.88 -2.60 -5.15
N PHE A 53 -4.52 -2.02 -4.01
CA PHE A 53 -3.55 -2.56 -3.07
C PHE A 53 -4.27 -2.92 -1.78
N THR A 54 -4.19 -4.18 -1.38
CA THR A 54 -4.78 -4.68 -0.13
C THR A 54 -3.66 -5.16 0.78
N TRP A 55 -3.57 -4.61 1.98
CA TRP A 55 -2.71 -5.10 3.05
C TRP A 55 -3.37 -6.31 3.73
N LEU A 56 -2.60 -7.40 3.84
CA LEU A 56 -3.02 -8.62 4.49
C LEU A 56 -2.26 -8.75 5.81
N GLU A 57 -2.86 -8.28 6.92
CA GLU A 57 -2.23 -8.30 8.25
C GLU A 57 -1.78 -9.72 8.67
N ASP A 58 -2.57 -10.74 8.34
CA ASP A 58 -2.35 -12.13 8.75
C ASP A 58 -1.04 -12.72 8.19
N VAL A 59 -0.60 -12.22 7.03
CA VAL A 59 0.62 -12.68 6.33
C VAL A 59 1.64 -11.57 6.11
N GLU A 60 1.40 -10.38 6.67
CA GLU A 60 2.20 -9.17 6.49
C GLU A 60 2.59 -8.91 5.01
N ALA A 61 1.63 -9.05 4.10
CA ALA A 61 1.85 -8.96 2.67
C ALA A 61 0.89 -7.99 1.98
N VAL A 62 1.31 -7.46 0.82
CA VAL A 62 0.45 -6.65 -0.05
C VAL A 62 -0.03 -7.51 -1.22
N GLN A 63 -1.34 -7.57 -1.42
CA GLN A 63 -1.97 -8.06 -2.64
C GLN A 63 -2.18 -6.89 -3.61
N ILE A 64 -2.00 -7.13 -4.90
CA ILE A 64 -2.25 -6.16 -5.98
C ILE A 64 -3.27 -6.76 -6.95
N ALA A 65 -4.31 -5.99 -7.29
CA ALA A 65 -5.39 -6.38 -8.20
C ALA A 65 -5.61 -5.34 -9.32
#